data_AF-A0A943XCK1-F1
#
_entry.id   AF-A0A943XCK1-F1
#
_cell.length_a   1.000
_cell.length_b   1.000
_cell.length_c   1.000
_cell.angle_alpha   90.00
_cell.angle_beta   90.00
_cell.angle_gamma   90.00
#
_symmetry.space_group_name_H-M   'P 1'
#
loop_
_entity.id
_entity.type
_entity.pdbx_description
1 polymer ?
#
loop_
_entity_poly.entity_id
_entity_poly.type
_entity_poly.pdbx_seq_one_letter_code
_entity_poly.pdbx_strand_id
1 'polypeptide(L)'
;MIFLCLILSSMLSAGNAEFDRTASEGAARITMGRFVRSLRLSGLPSGVLSSEMLKNPESFSSRTAAVERCNSIYLSKTAEAFSNKLENVRRTLSLGSSFEYALSEADMKSLLDKFPAAFERERREAVDQQAKNLVSATRPTEKEFEEKPTEQLKREMAERIVKAQKQAVFEENLQYISEKIVAPVLRSAEDELKRQREYLMRARSDASSPTGLKSELEERLKANVSERSRDVPAEEAWGVFPSVLKDALPKAVERRIVNKMKARMNDVKLNVDVAEVAKIISGDIASHAKYSASEKKFAFIYSCAVLTNALEATLREARESERAELEDFLLRRMGSEDVIKALEKVVRREIMPKWKVARAEIASTAAKKIWPSLDDGTWYPEAYLADEVLSRSDYIKSIRAWREIKGLESLARSSGDKKVMEESLKFADERVKAAFELARSAISAQNKTVDSTHESVLSEVKAKKAVSPVTLNEVISMITDATEKMWSKERVAKLWSDGGAPKNAAEQHVALFPSVKNRIELLARKILEEIKKEELSQAKSETEEKIEGSSDAENETMEFKISVIKTSNQVEVKLLKGESTVLDKQVELKYLPFENAMKEVSRKLGREILSLP
;
A
#
# COMPACT_ATOMS: atom_id res chain seq x y z
N MET A 1 -17.81 -98.90 87.54
CA MET A 1 -17.91 -98.39 86.16
C MET A 1 -18.17 -96.89 86.07
N ILE A 2 -19.03 -96.28 86.90
CA ILE A 2 -19.40 -94.85 86.79
C ILE A 2 -18.21 -93.88 87.01
N PHE A 3 -17.28 -94.20 87.92
CA PHE A 3 -16.11 -93.36 88.21
C PHE A 3 -15.08 -93.31 87.07
N LEU A 4 -14.94 -94.39 86.29
CA LEU A 4 -14.00 -94.43 85.15
C LEU A 4 -14.53 -93.62 83.96
N CYS A 5 -15.85 -93.62 83.73
CA CYS A 5 -16.50 -92.81 82.70
C CYS A 5 -16.44 -91.31 83.02
N LEU A 6 -16.49 -90.90 84.29
CA LEU A 6 -16.34 -89.49 84.70
C LEU A 6 -14.90 -88.98 84.50
N ILE A 7 -13.89 -89.80 84.81
CA ILE A 7 -12.47 -89.44 84.62
C ILE A 7 -12.11 -89.39 83.11
N LEU A 8 -12.58 -90.36 82.31
CA LEU A 8 -12.42 -90.33 80.85
C LEU A 8 -13.19 -89.18 80.20
N SER A 9 -14.39 -88.84 80.68
CA SER A 9 -15.15 -87.68 80.18
C SER A 9 -14.50 -86.35 80.58
N SER A 10 -13.90 -86.25 81.78
CA SER A 10 -13.15 -85.05 82.19
C SER A 10 -11.81 -84.93 81.46
N MET A 11 -11.14 -86.04 81.11
CA MET A 11 -9.90 -86.02 80.32
C MET A 11 -10.16 -85.78 78.82
N LEU A 12 -11.24 -86.33 78.26
CA LEU A 12 -11.71 -85.99 76.90
C LEU A 12 -12.24 -84.55 76.82
N SER A 13 -12.92 -84.05 77.87
CA SER A 13 -13.37 -82.66 77.97
C SER A 13 -12.21 -81.68 78.17
N ALA A 14 -11.18 -82.04 78.94
CA ALA A 14 -9.97 -81.23 79.11
C ALA A 14 -9.11 -81.23 77.83
N GLY A 15 -8.96 -82.38 77.17
CA GLY A 15 -8.29 -82.49 75.87
C GLY A 15 -9.03 -81.75 74.74
N ASN A 16 -10.37 -81.76 74.74
CA ASN A 16 -11.17 -80.96 73.81
C ASN A 16 -11.06 -79.46 74.09
N ALA A 17 -11.08 -79.04 75.36
CA ALA A 17 -10.88 -77.63 75.73
C ALA A 17 -9.48 -77.12 75.38
N GLU A 18 -8.45 -77.96 75.53
CA GLU A 18 -7.06 -77.64 75.15
C GLU A 18 -6.89 -77.60 73.62
N PHE A 19 -7.54 -78.51 72.89
CA PHE A 19 -7.59 -78.51 71.43
C PHE A 19 -8.34 -77.29 70.89
N ASP A 20 -9.51 -76.95 71.44
CA ASP A 20 -10.32 -75.79 71.04
C ASP A 20 -9.60 -74.48 71.33
N ARG A 21 -8.87 -74.40 72.46
CA ARG A 21 -8.01 -73.26 72.78
C ARG A 21 -6.86 -73.14 71.78
N THR A 22 -6.16 -74.23 71.48
CA THR A 22 -5.05 -74.25 70.53
C THR A 22 -5.53 -73.90 69.11
N ALA A 23 -6.70 -74.38 68.71
CA ALA A 23 -7.33 -74.05 67.43
C ALA A 23 -7.74 -72.57 67.35
N SER A 24 -8.30 -72.02 68.43
CA SER A 24 -8.68 -70.60 68.53
C SER A 24 -7.46 -69.67 68.52
N GLU A 25 -6.38 -70.03 69.24
CA GLU A 25 -5.11 -69.29 69.22
C GLU A 25 -4.43 -69.37 67.83
N GLY A 26 -4.49 -70.54 67.17
CA GLY A 26 -4.02 -70.71 65.79
C GLY A 26 -4.80 -69.86 64.78
N ALA A 27 -6.14 -69.85 64.87
CA ALA A 27 -7.01 -69.02 64.04
C ALA A 27 -6.77 -67.51 64.26
N ALA A 28 -6.52 -67.10 65.51
CA ALA A 28 -6.17 -65.72 65.83
C ALA A 28 -4.81 -65.32 65.26
N ARG A 29 -3.79 -66.17 65.36
CA ARG A 29 -2.46 -65.92 64.74
C ARG A 29 -2.55 -65.81 63.23
N ILE A 30 -3.36 -66.64 62.57
CA ILE A 30 -3.59 -66.55 61.11
C ILE A 30 -4.30 -65.25 60.77
N THR A 31 -5.34 -64.87 61.53
CA THR A 31 -6.12 -63.66 61.29
C THR A 31 -5.28 -62.39 61.49
N MET A 32 -4.52 -62.32 62.58
CA MET A 32 -3.59 -61.22 62.84
C MET A 32 -2.44 -61.19 61.84
N GLY A 33 -1.88 -62.35 61.47
CA GLY A 33 -0.85 -62.45 60.43
C GLY A 33 -1.34 -61.99 59.05
N ARG A 34 -2.60 -62.28 58.68
CA ARG A 34 -3.24 -61.75 57.47
C ARG A 34 -3.44 -60.24 57.54
N PHE A 35 -3.87 -59.73 58.70
CA PHE A 35 -4.05 -58.28 58.91
C PHE A 35 -2.72 -57.52 58.82
N VAL A 36 -1.68 -58.02 59.49
CA VAL A 36 -0.33 -57.45 59.41
C VAL A 36 0.22 -57.51 57.99
N ARG A 37 0.03 -58.64 57.28
CA ARG A 37 0.38 -58.73 55.86
C ARG A 37 -0.37 -57.69 55.01
N SER A 38 -1.66 -57.47 55.28
CA SER A 38 -2.46 -56.44 54.62
C SER A 38 -1.92 -55.03 54.89
N LEU A 39 -1.55 -54.73 56.14
CA LEU A 39 -0.94 -53.46 56.51
C LEU A 39 0.43 -53.26 55.83
N ARG A 40 1.28 -54.30 55.77
CA ARG A 40 2.57 -54.23 55.04
C ARG A 40 2.38 -53.92 53.56
N LEU A 41 1.35 -54.50 52.94
CA LEU A 41 1.08 -54.35 51.51
C LEU A 41 0.45 -53.00 51.18
N SER A 42 -0.54 -52.58 51.98
CA SER A 42 -1.45 -51.47 51.62
C SER A 42 -1.29 -50.23 52.50
N GLY A 43 -0.59 -50.34 53.64
CA GLY A 43 -0.51 -49.29 54.66
C GLY A 43 -1.82 -49.11 55.43
N LEU A 44 -1.97 -47.94 56.04
CA LEU A 44 -3.25 -47.49 56.62
C LEU A 44 -4.33 -47.35 55.52
N PRO A 45 -5.62 -47.54 55.89
CA PRO A 45 -6.73 -47.25 54.97
C PRO A 45 -6.66 -45.81 54.44
N SER A 46 -7.03 -45.62 53.18
CA SER A 46 -7.09 -44.30 52.56
C SER A 46 -8.09 -43.38 53.27
N GLY A 47 -7.74 -42.11 53.40
CA GLY A 47 -8.63 -41.05 53.90
C GLY A 47 -8.40 -40.70 55.38
N VAL A 48 -7.52 -41.42 56.06
CA VAL A 48 -7.24 -41.22 57.50
C VAL A 48 -6.43 -39.94 57.71
N LEU A 49 -5.31 -39.79 57.00
CA LEU A 49 -4.47 -38.60 57.07
C LEU A 49 -5.17 -37.40 56.41
N SER A 50 -5.87 -37.61 55.29
CA SER A 50 -6.58 -36.50 54.61
C SER A 50 -7.69 -35.91 55.51
N SER A 51 -8.43 -36.75 56.22
CA SER A 51 -9.44 -36.30 57.19
C SER A 51 -8.81 -35.49 58.34
N GLU A 52 -7.66 -35.94 58.88
CA GLU A 52 -6.96 -35.19 59.94
C GLU A 52 -6.40 -33.86 59.45
N MET A 53 -5.85 -33.83 58.22
CA MET A 53 -5.39 -32.59 57.59
C MET A 53 -6.52 -31.58 57.40
N LEU A 54 -7.71 -32.05 57.01
CA LEU A 54 -8.89 -31.19 56.79
C LEU A 54 -9.56 -30.73 58.10
N LYS A 55 -9.47 -31.51 59.19
CA LYS A 55 -10.00 -31.12 60.51
C LYS A 55 -9.20 -30.00 61.14
N ASN A 56 -7.87 -29.97 60.95
CA ASN A 56 -6.99 -28.96 61.54
C ASN A 56 -5.99 -28.39 60.51
N PRO A 57 -6.45 -27.63 59.49
CA PRO A 57 -5.60 -27.20 58.38
C PRO A 57 -4.41 -26.33 58.81
N GLU A 58 -4.55 -25.57 59.90
CA GLU A 58 -3.49 -24.72 60.47
C GLU A 58 -2.24 -25.53 60.79
N SER A 59 -2.44 -26.75 61.26
CA SER A 59 -1.36 -27.64 61.65
C SER A 59 -0.67 -28.33 60.47
N PHE A 60 -1.23 -28.23 59.26
CA PHE A 60 -0.73 -28.90 58.05
C PHE A 60 -0.62 -27.93 56.85
N SER A 61 -0.59 -26.62 57.10
CA SER A 61 -0.55 -25.60 56.04
C SER A 61 0.69 -25.71 55.16
N SER A 62 1.87 -25.78 55.78
CA SER A 62 3.15 -26.06 55.12
C SER A 62 3.34 -27.56 54.84
N ARG A 63 3.84 -27.87 53.64
CA ARG A 63 4.13 -29.24 53.25
C ARG A 63 5.13 -29.93 54.18
N THR A 64 6.21 -29.25 54.54
CA THR A 64 7.27 -29.79 55.40
C THR A 64 6.74 -30.13 56.80
N ALA A 65 6.00 -29.22 57.41
CA ALA A 65 5.38 -29.44 58.72
C ALA A 65 4.32 -30.56 58.67
N ALA A 66 3.59 -30.66 57.55
CA ALA A 66 2.59 -31.69 57.36
C ALA A 66 3.20 -33.09 57.29
N VAL A 67 4.35 -33.26 56.60
CA VAL A 67 5.07 -34.55 56.53
C VAL A 67 5.45 -35.05 57.92
N GLU A 68 6.08 -34.20 58.74
CA GLU A 68 6.54 -34.56 60.08
C GLU A 68 5.38 -34.97 61.00
N ARG A 69 4.29 -34.20 60.98
CA ARG A 69 3.10 -34.47 61.80
C ARG A 69 2.32 -35.68 61.31
N CYS A 70 2.13 -35.82 60.00
CA CYS A 70 1.44 -36.97 59.43
C CYS A 70 2.22 -38.26 59.67
N ASN A 71 3.55 -38.23 59.74
CA ASN A 71 4.34 -39.42 60.07
C ASN A 71 4.01 -39.92 61.48
N SER A 72 3.95 -39.01 62.47
CA SER A 72 3.55 -39.33 63.84
C SER A 72 2.11 -39.84 63.93
N ILE A 73 1.19 -39.21 63.19
CA ILE A 73 -0.22 -39.64 63.14
C ILE A 73 -0.35 -41.00 62.46
N TYR A 74 0.38 -41.24 61.38
CA TYR A 74 0.40 -42.51 60.66
C TYR A 74 0.86 -43.65 61.57
N LEU A 75 1.92 -43.45 62.35
CA LEU A 75 2.37 -44.43 63.34
C LEU A 75 1.32 -44.68 64.43
N SER A 76 0.78 -43.61 65.02
CA SER A 76 -0.23 -43.69 66.09
C SER A 76 -1.50 -44.40 65.62
N LYS A 77 -2.03 -44.03 64.44
CA LYS A 77 -3.23 -44.63 63.84
C LYS A 77 -3.00 -46.07 63.42
N THR A 78 -1.79 -46.42 62.98
CA THR A 78 -1.44 -47.82 62.68
C THR A 78 -1.44 -48.67 63.96
N ALA A 79 -0.87 -48.15 65.05
CA ALA A 79 -0.86 -48.82 66.35
C ALA A 79 -2.28 -48.97 66.93
N GLU A 80 -3.12 -47.94 66.78
CA GLU A 80 -4.54 -47.97 67.17
C GLU A 80 -5.32 -49.02 66.35
N ALA A 81 -5.19 -49.02 65.02
CA ALA A 81 -5.84 -49.98 64.14
C ALA A 81 -5.41 -51.43 64.46
N PHE A 82 -4.13 -51.64 64.76
CA PHE A 82 -3.61 -52.93 65.18
C PHE A 82 -4.17 -53.37 66.53
N SER A 83 -4.18 -52.49 67.53
CA SER A 83 -4.71 -52.78 68.87
C SER A 83 -6.21 -53.10 68.81
N ASN A 84 -6.99 -52.30 68.08
CA ASN A 84 -8.42 -52.53 67.87
C ASN A 84 -8.68 -53.87 67.16
N LYS A 85 -7.87 -54.23 66.16
CA LYS A 85 -8.00 -55.51 65.48
C LYS A 85 -7.66 -56.67 66.40
N LEU A 86 -6.61 -56.56 67.21
CA LEU A 86 -6.21 -57.56 68.19
C LEU A 86 -7.31 -57.80 69.23
N GLU A 87 -7.88 -56.73 69.79
CA GLU A 87 -9.00 -56.83 70.71
C GLU A 87 -10.23 -57.48 70.08
N ASN A 88 -10.56 -57.10 68.84
CA ASN A 88 -11.70 -57.68 68.14
C ASN A 88 -11.50 -59.19 67.90
N VAL A 89 -10.30 -59.60 67.50
CA VAL A 89 -9.95 -61.03 67.35
C VAL A 89 -10.04 -61.76 68.69
N ARG A 90 -9.55 -61.16 69.79
CA ARG A 90 -9.67 -61.74 71.14
C ARG A 90 -11.13 -61.94 71.53
N ARG A 91 -11.99 -60.94 71.33
CA ARG A 91 -13.42 -61.02 71.64
C ARG A 91 -14.14 -62.07 70.77
N THR A 92 -13.87 -62.07 69.47
CA THR A 92 -14.56 -62.94 68.50
C THR A 92 -14.23 -64.42 68.72
N LEU A 93 -13.01 -64.73 69.14
CA LEU A 93 -12.53 -66.09 69.38
C LEU A 93 -12.52 -66.48 70.87
N SER A 94 -13.14 -65.66 71.73
CA SER A 94 -13.21 -65.86 73.19
C SER A 94 -11.86 -66.14 73.85
N LEU A 95 -10.80 -65.51 73.35
CA LEU A 95 -9.44 -65.67 73.87
C LEU A 95 -9.26 -64.88 75.16
N GLY A 96 -8.59 -65.48 76.14
CA GLY A 96 -8.20 -64.80 77.38
C GLY A 96 -7.14 -63.71 77.16
N SER A 97 -6.92 -62.89 78.19
CA SER A 97 -5.90 -61.82 78.18
C SER A 97 -4.48 -62.30 77.92
N SER A 98 -4.20 -63.59 78.08
CA SER A 98 -2.90 -64.23 77.85
C SER A 98 -2.50 -64.35 76.37
N PHE A 99 -3.41 -64.15 75.42
CA PHE A 99 -3.06 -64.21 73.99
C PHE A 99 -2.39 -62.92 73.54
N GLU A 100 -1.08 -62.94 73.30
CA GLU A 100 -0.32 -61.78 72.81
C GLU A 100 0.08 -61.95 71.34
N TYR A 101 0.01 -60.84 70.60
CA TYR A 101 0.50 -60.74 69.23
C TYR A 101 1.09 -59.34 69.06
N ALA A 102 2.36 -59.26 68.65
CA ALA A 102 3.09 -58.00 68.51
C ALA A 102 3.54 -57.78 67.07
N LEU A 103 3.63 -56.52 66.66
CA LEU A 103 4.32 -56.13 65.42
C LEU A 103 5.82 -56.27 65.63
N SER A 104 6.52 -56.92 64.70
CA SER A 104 7.99 -56.98 64.75
C SER A 104 8.62 -55.64 64.33
N GLU A 105 9.91 -55.46 64.61
CA GLU A 105 10.64 -54.27 64.14
C GLU A 105 10.66 -54.19 62.59
N ALA A 106 10.75 -55.34 61.92
CA ALA A 106 10.67 -55.43 60.47
C ALA A 106 9.28 -55.06 59.92
N ASP A 107 8.20 -55.37 60.66
CA ASP A 107 6.86 -54.90 60.35
C ASP A 107 6.78 -53.37 60.36
N MET A 108 7.26 -52.77 61.44
CA MET A 108 7.23 -51.33 61.63
C MET A 108 8.05 -50.60 60.57
N LYS A 109 9.23 -51.13 60.21
CA LYS A 109 10.05 -50.58 59.12
C LYS A 109 9.34 -50.67 57.78
N SER A 110 8.76 -51.82 57.45
CA SER A 110 8.00 -52.00 56.20
C SER A 110 6.78 -51.08 56.11
N LEU A 111 6.17 -50.70 57.25
CA LEU A 111 5.05 -49.77 57.30
C LEU A 111 5.50 -48.32 57.10
N LEU A 112 6.63 -47.94 57.69
CA LEU A 112 7.26 -46.64 57.50
C LEU A 112 7.70 -46.42 56.05
N ASP A 113 8.19 -47.46 55.37
CA ASP A 113 8.55 -47.39 53.94
C ASP A 113 7.33 -47.06 53.05
N LYS A 114 6.10 -47.31 53.52
CA LYS A 114 4.86 -46.97 52.81
C LYS A 114 4.35 -45.55 53.08
N PHE A 115 4.81 -44.91 54.15
CA PHE A 115 4.34 -43.60 54.57
C PHE A 115 4.49 -42.52 53.47
N PRO A 116 5.64 -42.36 52.77
CA PRO A 116 5.79 -41.30 51.77
C PRO A 116 4.72 -41.38 50.66
N ALA A 117 4.46 -42.57 50.13
CA ALA A 117 3.46 -42.76 49.08
C ALA A 117 2.03 -42.55 49.60
N ALA A 118 1.73 -42.97 50.83
CA ALA A 118 0.44 -42.73 51.46
C ALA A 118 0.21 -41.23 51.72
N PHE A 119 1.23 -40.52 52.23
CA PHE A 119 1.20 -39.09 52.45
C PHE A 119 0.94 -38.32 51.15
N GLU A 120 1.67 -38.61 50.06
CA GLU A 120 1.48 -37.91 48.79
C GLU A 120 0.05 -38.07 48.23
N ARG A 121 -0.49 -39.29 48.30
CA ARG A 121 -1.86 -39.58 47.87
C ARG A 121 -2.88 -38.81 48.69
N GLU A 122 -2.77 -38.88 50.01
CA GLU A 122 -3.75 -38.28 50.92
C GLU A 122 -3.62 -36.76 51.05
N ARG A 123 -2.40 -36.23 50.91
CA ARG A 123 -2.17 -34.79 50.79
C ARG A 123 -2.83 -34.24 49.54
N ARG A 124 -2.67 -34.91 48.40
CA ARG A 124 -3.34 -34.52 47.15
C ARG A 124 -4.86 -34.54 47.32
N GLU A 125 -5.41 -35.59 47.91
CA GLU A 125 -6.85 -35.69 48.19
C GLU A 125 -7.34 -34.55 49.11
N ALA A 126 -6.62 -34.26 50.20
CA ALA A 126 -6.95 -33.15 51.08
C ALA A 126 -6.84 -31.78 50.40
N VAL A 127 -5.81 -31.57 49.57
CA VAL A 127 -5.60 -30.36 48.78
C VAL A 127 -6.74 -30.16 47.79
N ASP A 128 -7.08 -31.19 47.03
CA ASP A 128 -8.18 -31.17 46.05
C ASP A 128 -9.54 -30.94 46.73
N GLN A 129 -9.73 -31.51 47.92
CA GLN A 129 -10.96 -31.34 48.69
C GLN A 129 -11.07 -29.95 49.31
N GLN A 130 -9.96 -29.39 49.81
CA GLN A 130 -9.92 -28.00 50.26
C GLN A 130 -10.15 -27.03 49.09
N ALA A 131 -9.55 -27.28 47.92
CA ALA A 131 -9.69 -26.43 46.73
C ALA A 131 -11.15 -26.26 46.30
N LYS A 132 -11.96 -27.33 46.39
CA LYS A 132 -13.40 -27.30 46.09
C LYS A 132 -14.23 -26.44 47.06
N ASN A 133 -13.70 -26.20 48.26
CA ASN A 133 -14.39 -25.48 49.34
C ASN A 133 -13.76 -24.10 49.61
N LEU A 134 -12.90 -23.60 48.72
CA LEU A 134 -12.32 -22.26 48.83
C LEU A 134 -13.39 -21.21 48.52
N VAL A 135 -13.39 -20.12 49.30
CA VAL A 135 -14.20 -18.94 49.03
C VAL A 135 -13.81 -18.36 47.65
N SER A 136 -14.78 -18.26 46.75
CA SER A 136 -14.56 -17.80 45.37
C SER A 136 -14.74 -16.28 45.19
N ALA A 137 -15.45 -15.61 46.11
CA ALA A 137 -15.94 -14.25 45.88
C ALA A 137 -15.15 -13.20 46.67
N THR A 138 -14.08 -12.66 46.07
CA THR A 138 -13.60 -11.32 46.46
C THR A 138 -13.22 -10.54 45.20
N ARG A 139 -14.12 -9.68 44.75
CA ARG A 139 -13.95 -8.85 43.54
C ARG A 139 -13.24 -7.53 43.91
N PRO A 140 -12.28 -7.03 43.11
CA PRO A 140 -11.77 -5.68 43.28
C PRO A 140 -12.78 -4.68 42.72
N THR A 141 -12.74 -3.44 43.20
CA THR A 141 -13.54 -2.38 42.58
C THR A 141 -13.01 -2.03 41.19
N GLU A 142 -13.85 -1.45 40.33
CA GLU A 142 -13.46 -0.99 38.99
C GLU A 142 -12.28 -0.02 39.06
N LYS A 143 -12.25 0.82 40.10
CA LYS A 143 -11.16 1.76 40.37
C LYS A 143 -9.86 1.04 40.75
N GLU A 144 -9.93 0.05 41.66
CA GLU A 144 -8.76 -0.75 42.04
C GLU A 144 -8.18 -1.53 40.85
N PHE A 145 -9.04 -2.03 39.97
CA PHE A 145 -8.63 -2.73 38.76
C PHE A 145 -7.84 -1.83 37.80
N GLU A 146 -8.25 -0.57 37.64
CA GLU A 146 -7.59 0.37 36.72
C GLU A 146 -6.33 1.01 37.32
N GLU A 147 -6.27 1.21 38.63
CA GLU A 147 -5.16 1.93 39.28
C GLU A 147 -3.97 1.03 39.63
N LYS A 148 -4.19 -0.28 39.82
CA LYS A 148 -3.15 -1.20 40.30
C LYS A 148 -2.58 -2.08 39.18
N PRO A 149 -1.26 -2.35 39.18
CA PRO A 149 -0.68 -3.36 38.31
C PRO A 149 -1.31 -4.75 38.53
N THR A 150 -1.53 -5.50 37.45
CA THR A 150 -2.19 -6.81 37.48
C THR A 150 -1.57 -7.78 38.48
N GLU A 151 -0.24 -7.85 38.55
CA GLU A 151 0.46 -8.76 39.48
C GLU A 151 0.32 -8.34 40.95
N GLN A 152 0.26 -7.04 41.22
CA GLN A 152 -0.02 -6.55 42.57
C GLN A 152 -1.46 -6.88 42.96
N LEU A 153 -2.41 -6.63 42.06
CA LEU A 153 -3.82 -6.89 42.30
C LEU A 153 -4.11 -8.38 42.51
N LYS A 154 -3.44 -9.25 41.75
CA LYS A 154 -3.52 -10.71 41.94
C LYS A 154 -3.13 -11.14 43.36
N ARG A 155 -2.00 -10.62 43.85
CA ARG A 155 -1.51 -10.93 45.21
C ARG A 155 -2.48 -10.44 46.28
N GLU A 156 -2.89 -9.18 46.19
CA GLU A 156 -3.83 -8.61 47.16
C GLU A 156 -5.18 -9.35 47.18
N MET A 157 -5.69 -9.76 46.00
CA MET A 157 -6.92 -10.55 45.93
C MET A 157 -6.74 -11.95 46.50
N ALA A 158 -5.62 -12.62 46.23
CA ALA A 158 -5.33 -13.93 46.83
C ALA A 158 -5.25 -13.83 48.36
N GLU A 159 -4.61 -12.79 48.90
CA GLU A 159 -4.58 -12.51 50.34
C GLU A 159 -5.97 -12.25 50.92
N ARG A 160 -6.83 -11.50 50.21
CA ARG A 160 -8.23 -11.27 50.61
C ARG A 160 -9.01 -12.59 50.69
N ILE A 161 -8.85 -13.49 49.72
CA ILE A 161 -9.49 -14.82 49.71
C ILE A 161 -8.99 -15.66 50.89
N VAL A 162 -7.68 -15.73 51.12
CA VAL A 162 -7.09 -16.45 52.26
C VAL A 162 -7.64 -15.93 53.58
N LYS A 163 -7.74 -14.60 53.73
CA LYS A 163 -8.31 -13.97 54.93
C LYS A 163 -9.82 -14.27 55.08
N ALA A 164 -10.56 -14.31 53.98
CA ALA A 164 -12.00 -14.59 53.98
C ALA A 164 -12.34 -16.06 54.29
N GLN A 165 -11.43 -17.00 53.98
CA GLN A 165 -11.60 -18.43 54.24
C GLN A 165 -11.78 -18.76 55.74
N LYS A 166 -11.24 -17.91 56.64
CA LYS A 166 -11.22 -18.13 58.11
C LYS A 166 -10.59 -19.45 58.58
N GLN A 167 -9.92 -20.17 57.68
CA GLN A 167 -9.17 -21.39 57.93
C GLN A 167 -7.86 -21.32 57.14
N ALA A 168 -6.79 -21.95 57.65
CA ALA A 168 -5.52 -21.98 56.94
C ALA A 168 -5.64 -22.72 55.61
N VAL A 169 -5.05 -22.13 54.57
CA VAL A 169 -4.97 -22.70 53.23
C VAL A 169 -3.66 -23.47 53.08
N PHE A 170 -3.72 -24.65 52.47
CA PHE A 170 -2.53 -25.42 52.13
C PHE A 170 -1.67 -24.65 51.12
N GLU A 171 -0.35 -24.72 51.28
CA GLU A 171 0.62 -24.05 50.41
C GLU A 171 0.35 -24.30 48.92
N GLU A 172 0.01 -25.53 48.56
CA GLU A 172 -0.31 -25.93 47.18
C GLU A 172 -1.55 -25.22 46.61
N ASN A 173 -2.49 -24.83 47.47
CA ASN A 173 -3.71 -24.14 47.08
C ASN A 173 -3.53 -22.62 46.92
N LEU A 174 -2.39 -22.04 47.33
CA LEU A 174 -2.13 -20.61 47.12
C LEU A 174 -1.98 -20.26 45.64
N GLN A 175 -1.28 -21.12 44.88
CA GLN A 175 -1.18 -20.97 43.42
C GLN A 175 -2.55 -21.21 42.76
N TYR A 176 -3.31 -22.19 43.24
CA TYR A 176 -4.68 -22.44 42.76
C TYR A 176 -5.58 -21.22 42.94
N ILE A 177 -5.55 -20.55 44.10
CA ILE A 177 -6.31 -19.31 44.35
C ILE A 177 -5.94 -18.25 43.30
N SER A 178 -4.64 -17.99 43.11
CA SER A 178 -4.17 -16.97 42.16
C SER A 178 -4.60 -17.27 40.71
N GLU A 179 -4.44 -18.52 40.25
CA GLU A 179 -4.62 -18.87 38.84
C GLU A 179 -6.03 -19.30 38.45
N LYS A 180 -6.75 -19.97 39.35
CA LYS A 180 -8.07 -20.58 39.08
C LYS A 180 -9.23 -19.79 39.66
N ILE A 181 -8.99 -18.94 40.65
CA ILE A 181 -10.03 -18.09 41.26
C ILE A 181 -9.82 -16.62 40.84
N VAL A 182 -8.64 -16.06 41.12
CA VAL A 182 -8.36 -14.63 40.89
C VAL A 182 -8.20 -14.28 39.40
N ALA A 183 -7.38 -15.03 38.66
CA ALA A 183 -7.10 -14.69 37.26
C ALA A 183 -8.36 -14.68 36.35
N PRO A 184 -9.33 -15.60 36.48
CA PRO A 184 -10.60 -15.51 35.75
C PRO A 184 -11.41 -14.25 36.06
N VAL A 185 -11.44 -13.79 37.32
CA VAL A 185 -12.12 -12.55 37.71
C VAL A 185 -11.48 -11.34 37.03
N LEU A 186 -10.14 -11.28 36.99
CA LEU A 186 -9.42 -10.19 36.31
C LEU A 186 -9.64 -10.21 34.79
N ARG A 187 -9.65 -11.39 34.16
CA ARG A 187 -9.98 -11.51 32.72
C ARG A 187 -11.42 -11.05 32.43
N SER A 188 -12.37 -11.39 33.31
CA SER A 188 -13.75 -10.92 33.20
C SER A 188 -13.84 -9.39 33.26
N ALA A 189 -13.05 -8.75 34.12
CA ALA A 189 -12.93 -7.28 34.18
C ALA A 189 -12.37 -6.69 32.87
N GLU A 190 -11.30 -7.28 32.31
CA GLU A 190 -10.72 -6.85 31.03
C GLU A 190 -11.72 -6.97 29.87
N ASP A 191 -12.44 -8.10 29.82
CA ASP A 191 -13.46 -8.36 28.81
C ASP A 191 -14.61 -7.36 28.91
N GLU A 192 -15.09 -7.06 30.12
CA GLU A 192 -16.15 -6.08 30.31
C GLU A 192 -15.68 -4.66 29.99
N LEU A 193 -14.47 -4.27 30.39
CA LEU A 193 -13.87 -2.97 30.02
C LEU A 193 -13.83 -2.81 28.49
N LYS A 194 -13.39 -3.86 27.78
CA LYS A 194 -13.38 -3.88 26.31
C LYS A 194 -14.79 -3.75 25.74
N ARG A 195 -15.76 -4.50 26.26
CA ARG A 195 -17.17 -4.45 25.83
C ARG A 195 -17.78 -3.07 26.02
N GLN A 196 -17.55 -2.42 27.17
CA GLN A 196 -18.04 -1.08 27.44
C GLN A 196 -17.47 -0.05 26.44
N ARG A 197 -16.18 -0.16 26.11
CA ARG A 197 -15.56 0.68 25.06
C ARG A 197 -16.16 0.41 23.68
N GLU A 198 -16.35 -0.85 23.30
CA GLU A 198 -16.98 -1.21 22.03
C GLU A 198 -18.43 -0.75 21.93
N TYR A 199 -19.18 -0.81 23.04
CA TYR A 199 -20.55 -0.35 23.11
C TYR A 199 -20.67 1.14 22.78
N LEU A 200 -19.82 1.99 23.38
CA LEU A 200 -19.79 3.42 23.09
C LEU A 200 -19.52 3.74 21.62
N MET A 201 -18.83 2.86 20.90
CA MET A 201 -18.57 3.03 19.46
C MET A 201 -19.79 2.71 18.59
N ARG A 202 -20.72 1.88 19.08
CA ARG A 202 -21.87 1.35 18.31
C ARG A 202 -23.24 1.87 18.76
N ALA A 203 -23.37 2.33 20.01
CA ALA A 203 -24.64 2.74 20.59
C ALA A 203 -25.33 3.83 19.73
N ARG A 204 -26.63 3.75 19.49
CA ARG A 204 -27.31 4.84 18.77
C ARG A 204 -27.60 6.00 19.71
N SER A 205 -27.60 7.22 19.18
CA SER A 205 -27.98 8.42 19.89
C SER A 205 -28.53 9.43 18.88
N ASP A 206 -29.58 10.13 19.28
CA ASP A 206 -30.28 11.11 18.45
C ASP A 206 -29.82 12.54 18.74
N ALA A 207 -29.10 12.75 19.85
CA ALA A 207 -28.47 14.02 20.17
C ALA A 207 -27.41 14.42 19.13
N SER A 208 -27.31 15.71 18.85
CA SER A 208 -26.31 16.25 17.92
C SER A 208 -25.23 17.10 18.60
N SER A 209 -25.50 17.65 19.80
CA SER A 209 -24.49 18.40 20.54
C SER A 209 -23.52 17.51 21.32
N PRO A 210 -22.28 17.98 21.59
CA PRO A 210 -21.32 17.26 22.44
C PRO A 210 -21.87 16.88 23.81
N THR A 211 -22.50 17.82 24.51
CA THR A 211 -23.07 17.58 25.85
C THR A 211 -24.24 16.62 25.78
N GLY A 212 -25.16 16.78 24.82
CA GLY A 212 -26.29 15.89 24.63
C GLY A 212 -25.86 14.46 24.30
N LEU A 213 -24.92 14.30 23.36
CA LEU A 213 -24.34 13.00 23.00
C LEU A 213 -23.64 12.36 24.20
N LYS A 214 -22.87 13.13 24.98
CA LYS A 214 -22.18 12.62 26.17
C LYS A 214 -23.17 12.06 27.18
N SER A 215 -24.20 12.83 27.54
CA SER A 215 -25.21 12.41 28.51
C SER A 215 -26.00 11.20 28.02
N GLU A 216 -26.48 11.20 26.77
CA GLU A 216 -27.27 10.09 26.24
C GLU A 216 -26.45 8.79 26.14
N LEU A 217 -25.17 8.89 25.72
CA LEU A 217 -24.29 7.72 25.65
C LEU A 217 -23.90 7.20 27.03
N GLU A 218 -23.69 8.09 28.01
CA GLU A 218 -23.42 7.70 29.39
C GLU A 218 -24.62 6.99 30.02
N GLU A 219 -25.83 7.53 29.86
CA GLU A 219 -27.07 6.90 30.36
C GLU A 219 -27.31 5.54 29.69
N ARG A 220 -27.16 5.46 28.37
CA ARG A 220 -27.29 4.20 27.62
C ARG A 220 -26.23 3.17 28.01
N LEU A 221 -25.01 3.60 28.32
CA LEU A 221 -23.95 2.71 28.80
C LEU A 221 -24.30 2.17 30.20
N LYS A 222 -24.72 3.04 31.13
CA LYS A 222 -25.16 2.65 32.47
C LYS A 222 -26.34 1.68 32.43
N ALA A 223 -27.34 1.96 31.59
CA ALA A 223 -28.49 1.08 31.40
C ALA A 223 -28.07 -0.29 30.84
N ASN A 224 -27.19 -0.32 29.84
CA ASN A 224 -26.72 -1.56 29.23
C ASN A 224 -25.88 -2.42 30.19
N VAL A 225 -25.01 -1.79 31.01
CA VAL A 225 -24.27 -2.49 32.06
C VAL A 225 -25.22 -3.00 33.14
N SER A 226 -26.19 -2.17 33.56
CA SER A 226 -27.20 -2.57 34.55
C SER A 226 -28.05 -3.75 34.07
N GLU A 227 -28.50 -3.74 32.82
CA GLU A 227 -29.29 -4.83 32.22
C GLU A 227 -28.49 -6.14 32.22
N ARG A 228 -27.22 -6.12 31.79
CA ARG A 228 -26.34 -7.30 31.83
C ARG A 228 -26.08 -7.80 33.25
N SER A 229 -25.99 -6.90 34.22
CA SER A 229 -25.75 -7.26 35.62
C SER A 229 -26.96 -7.90 36.31
N ARG A 230 -28.16 -7.90 35.70
CA ARG A 230 -29.36 -8.50 36.32
C ARG A 230 -29.31 -10.02 36.35
N ASP A 231 -28.72 -10.63 35.33
CA ASP A 231 -28.68 -12.09 35.15
C ASP A 231 -27.40 -12.72 35.71
N VAL A 232 -26.56 -11.93 36.40
CA VAL A 232 -25.26 -12.32 36.93
C VAL A 232 -25.26 -12.08 38.44
N PRO A 233 -24.69 -12.99 39.27
CA PRO A 233 -24.53 -12.74 40.70
C PRO A 233 -23.85 -11.40 40.96
N ALA A 234 -24.29 -10.67 42.00
CA ALA A 234 -23.75 -9.33 42.33
C ALA A 234 -22.22 -9.33 42.54
N GLU A 235 -21.67 -10.47 42.95
CA GLU A 235 -20.24 -10.70 43.17
C GLU A 235 -19.42 -10.81 41.87
N GLU A 236 -20.08 -11.06 40.74
CA GLU A 236 -19.50 -11.21 39.40
C GLU A 236 -19.86 -10.05 38.46
N ALA A 237 -20.85 -9.24 38.84
CA ALA A 237 -21.31 -8.09 38.07
C ALA A 237 -20.32 -6.90 38.16
N TRP A 238 -19.88 -6.43 37.00
CA TRP A 238 -19.05 -5.23 36.86
C TRP A 238 -19.90 -3.98 36.60
N GLY A 239 -19.57 -2.88 37.26
CA GLY A 239 -20.10 -1.56 36.99
C GLY A 239 -19.39 -0.87 35.81
N VAL A 240 -19.71 0.40 35.60
CA VAL A 240 -19.04 1.20 34.57
C VAL A 240 -17.64 1.57 35.04
N PHE A 241 -16.64 1.25 34.22
CA PHE A 241 -15.25 1.57 34.52
C PHE A 241 -14.95 3.09 34.40
N PRO A 242 -14.21 3.70 35.34
CA PRO A 242 -13.88 5.12 35.29
C PRO A 242 -13.18 5.58 34.00
N SER A 243 -12.22 4.81 33.47
CA SER A 243 -11.55 5.15 32.21
C SER A 243 -12.49 5.20 31.00
N VAL A 244 -13.59 4.44 31.04
CA VAL A 244 -14.59 4.46 29.97
C VAL A 244 -15.30 5.81 29.92
N LEU A 245 -15.67 6.35 31.09
CA LEU A 245 -16.32 7.66 31.18
C LEU A 245 -15.34 8.81 30.94
N LYS A 246 -14.10 8.69 31.43
CA LYS A 246 -13.09 9.75 31.35
C LYS A 246 -12.45 9.86 29.97
N ASP A 247 -12.13 8.73 29.33
CA ASP A 247 -11.30 8.71 28.12
C ASP A 247 -12.05 8.21 26.89
N ALA A 248 -12.82 7.11 27.00
CA ALA A 248 -13.47 6.49 25.85
C ALA A 248 -14.70 7.28 25.38
N LEU A 249 -15.52 7.75 26.33
CA LEU A 249 -16.75 8.49 26.04
C LEU A 249 -16.50 9.81 25.30
N PRO A 250 -15.60 10.72 25.74
CA PRO A 250 -15.32 11.95 24.99
C PRO A 250 -14.81 11.68 23.56
N LYS A 251 -13.95 10.66 23.39
CA LYS A 251 -13.46 10.25 22.06
C LYS A 251 -14.57 9.72 21.17
N ALA A 252 -15.50 8.94 21.72
CA ALA A 252 -16.65 8.43 20.98
C ALA A 252 -17.58 9.57 20.53
N VAL A 253 -17.83 10.55 21.42
CA VAL A 253 -18.61 11.76 21.11
C VAL A 253 -17.96 12.55 19.97
N GLU A 254 -16.67 12.90 20.13
CA GLU A 254 -15.93 13.66 19.13
C GLU A 254 -15.94 12.96 17.77
N ARG A 255 -15.64 11.66 17.74
CA ARG A 255 -15.61 10.88 16.51
C ARG A 255 -16.96 10.88 15.79
N ARG A 256 -18.09 10.82 16.51
CA ARG A 256 -19.42 10.83 15.89
C ARG A 256 -19.73 12.16 15.24
N ILE A 257 -19.51 13.26 15.96
CA ILE A 257 -19.77 14.61 15.45
C ILE A 257 -18.91 14.87 14.21
N VAL A 258 -17.61 14.58 14.29
CA VAL A 258 -16.68 14.76 13.17
C VAL A 258 -17.05 13.85 11.99
N ASN A 259 -17.44 12.60 12.23
CA ASN A 259 -17.89 11.71 11.15
C ASN A 259 -19.18 12.18 10.48
N LYS A 260 -20.13 12.76 11.23
CA LYS A 260 -21.34 13.36 10.68
C LYS A 260 -20.98 14.52 9.73
N MET A 261 -20.09 15.41 10.17
CA MET A 261 -19.60 16.51 9.32
C MET A 261 -18.87 15.99 8.08
N LYS A 262 -18.00 14.99 8.22
CA LYS A 262 -17.27 14.36 7.09
C LYS A 262 -18.20 13.68 6.09
N ALA A 263 -19.26 13.03 6.57
CA ALA A 263 -20.29 12.48 5.69
C ALA A 263 -20.93 13.60 4.86
N ARG A 264 -21.30 14.72 5.51
CA ARG A 264 -21.87 15.89 4.84
C ARG A 264 -20.92 16.53 3.84
N MET A 265 -19.62 16.56 4.08
CA MET A 265 -18.63 17.01 3.09
C MET A 265 -18.69 16.21 1.79
N ASN A 266 -18.87 14.87 1.86
CA ASN A 266 -18.99 14.03 0.67
C ASN A 266 -20.32 14.25 -0.07
N ASP A 267 -21.35 14.73 0.62
CA ASP A 267 -22.65 15.04 0.02
C ASP A 267 -22.66 16.42 -0.68
N VAL A 268 -21.67 17.28 -0.44
CA VAL A 268 -21.63 18.62 -1.01
C VAL A 268 -21.37 18.56 -2.52
N LYS A 269 -22.40 18.88 -3.30
CA LYS A 269 -22.30 19.07 -4.75
C LYS A 269 -22.09 20.55 -5.05
N LEU A 270 -20.84 20.99 -5.10
CA LEU A 270 -20.52 22.31 -5.62
C LEU A 270 -20.67 22.32 -7.15
N ASN A 271 -21.45 23.28 -7.65
CA ASN A 271 -21.46 23.60 -9.07
C ASN A 271 -20.25 24.47 -9.38
N VAL A 272 -19.46 24.10 -10.39
CA VAL A 272 -18.35 24.92 -10.87
C VAL A 272 -18.84 25.67 -12.10
N ASP A 273 -19.31 26.89 -11.88
CA ASP A 273 -19.79 27.76 -12.95
C ASP A 273 -18.63 28.42 -13.69
N VAL A 274 -18.58 28.23 -15.01
CA VAL A 274 -17.57 28.82 -15.89
C VAL A 274 -17.62 30.35 -15.82
N ALA A 275 -18.82 30.94 -15.73
CA ALA A 275 -18.97 32.40 -15.67
C ALA A 275 -18.41 32.98 -14.37
N GLU A 276 -18.65 32.32 -13.24
CA GLU A 276 -18.09 32.71 -11.94
C GLU A 276 -16.56 32.55 -11.92
N VAL A 277 -16.04 31.42 -12.40
CA VAL A 277 -14.59 31.20 -12.51
C VAL A 277 -13.95 32.25 -13.42
N ALA A 278 -14.59 32.58 -14.55
CA ALA A 278 -14.13 33.62 -15.47
C ALA A 278 -14.10 34.99 -14.79
N LYS A 279 -15.13 35.33 -14.01
CA LYS A 279 -15.21 36.59 -13.26
C LYS A 279 -14.05 36.70 -12.28
N ILE A 280 -13.79 35.66 -11.48
CA ILE A 280 -12.67 35.63 -10.51
C ILE A 280 -11.33 35.76 -11.23
N ILE A 281 -11.09 34.98 -12.29
CA ILE A 281 -9.84 35.03 -13.05
C ILE A 281 -9.64 36.42 -13.68
N SER A 282 -10.69 37.02 -14.24
CA SER A 282 -10.62 38.33 -14.89
C SER A 282 -10.35 39.47 -13.90
N GLY A 283 -10.80 39.33 -12.65
CA GLY A 283 -10.55 40.31 -11.58
C GLY A 283 -9.09 40.38 -11.14
N ASP A 284 -8.32 39.29 -11.29
CA ASP A 284 -6.89 39.24 -10.95
C ASP A 284 -6.13 38.25 -11.85
N ILE A 285 -6.03 38.58 -13.14
CA ILE A 285 -5.39 37.70 -14.11
C ILE A 285 -3.91 37.42 -13.78
N ALA A 286 -3.25 38.33 -13.06
CA ALA A 286 -1.85 38.20 -12.70
C ALA A 286 -1.59 37.01 -11.78
N SER A 287 -2.48 36.74 -10.82
CA SER A 287 -2.36 35.60 -9.92
C SER A 287 -2.87 34.29 -10.54
N HIS A 288 -3.66 34.38 -11.60
CA HIS A 288 -4.25 33.25 -12.31
C HIS A 288 -3.53 32.88 -13.62
N ALA A 289 -2.46 33.61 -13.97
CA ALA A 289 -1.70 33.37 -15.20
C ALA A 289 -1.10 31.96 -15.27
N LYS A 290 -0.53 31.47 -14.16
CA LYS A 290 -0.01 30.09 -14.04
C LYS A 290 -1.09 29.14 -13.54
N TYR A 291 -1.12 27.93 -14.09
CA TYR A 291 -2.08 26.89 -13.70
C TYR A 291 -1.98 26.58 -12.20
N SER A 292 -0.78 26.30 -11.70
CA SER A 292 -0.55 25.88 -10.30
C SER A 292 -0.89 26.96 -9.27
N ALA A 293 -0.66 28.24 -9.61
CA ALA A 293 -1.03 29.35 -8.75
C ALA A 293 -2.55 29.50 -8.66
N SER A 294 -3.22 29.40 -9.80
CA SER A 294 -4.68 29.43 -9.87
C SER A 294 -5.31 28.23 -9.17
N GLU A 295 -4.74 27.03 -9.35
CA GLU A 295 -5.22 25.78 -8.74
C GLU A 295 -5.22 25.89 -7.21
N LYS A 296 -4.14 26.41 -6.61
CA LYS A 296 -4.07 26.63 -5.16
C LYS A 296 -5.15 27.59 -4.65
N LYS A 297 -5.37 28.71 -5.35
CA LYS A 297 -6.39 29.69 -4.98
C LYS A 297 -7.80 29.09 -5.04
N PHE A 298 -8.14 28.41 -6.14
CA PHE A 298 -9.46 27.80 -6.29
C PHE A 298 -9.65 26.60 -5.36
N ALA A 299 -8.62 25.79 -5.14
CA ALA A 299 -8.68 24.71 -4.14
C ALA A 299 -9.01 25.27 -2.75
N PHE A 300 -8.43 26.40 -2.35
CA PHE A 300 -8.77 27.07 -1.10
C PHE A 300 -10.22 27.57 -1.09
N ILE A 301 -10.66 28.29 -2.12
CA ILE A 301 -12.04 28.82 -2.24
C ILE A 301 -13.06 27.68 -2.14
N TYR A 302 -12.87 26.60 -2.90
CA TYR A 302 -13.77 25.45 -2.88
C TYR A 302 -13.68 24.68 -1.55
N SER A 303 -12.51 24.61 -0.92
CA SER A 303 -12.36 24.02 0.40
C SER A 303 -13.20 24.77 1.44
N CYS A 304 -13.14 26.11 1.44
CA CYS A 304 -13.98 26.94 2.29
C CYS A 304 -15.47 26.70 2.01
N ALA A 305 -15.88 26.69 0.74
CA ALA A 305 -17.28 26.48 0.37
C ALA A 305 -17.81 25.08 0.79
N VAL A 306 -17.02 24.02 0.60
CA VAL A 306 -17.39 22.66 1.06
C VAL A 306 -17.53 22.62 2.58
N LEU A 307 -16.57 23.21 3.30
CA LEU A 307 -16.62 23.25 4.76
C LEU A 307 -17.82 24.02 5.28
N THR A 308 -18.10 25.21 4.73
CA THR A 308 -19.25 26.03 5.12
C THR A 308 -20.57 25.29 4.84
N ASN A 309 -20.73 24.71 3.65
CA ASN A 309 -21.94 23.96 3.30
C ASN A 309 -22.12 22.72 4.17
N ALA A 310 -21.04 21.98 4.45
CA ALA A 310 -21.08 20.82 5.32
C ALA A 310 -21.42 21.19 6.78
N LEU A 311 -20.86 22.31 7.28
CA LEU A 311 -21.18 22.85 8.60
C LEU A 311 -22.65 23.23 8.67
N GLU A 312 -23.14 24.05 7.75
CA GLU A 312 -24.55 24.45 7.69
C GLU A 312 -25.49 23.24 7.61
N ALA A 313 -25.20 22.26 6.75
CA ALA A 313 -26.01 21.05 6.64
C ALA A 313 -26.01 20.25 7.94
N THR A 314 -24.88 20.16 8.64
CA THR A 314 -24.78 19.49 9.94
C THR A 314 -25.59 20.23 11.02
N LEU A 315 -25.54 21.57 11.03
CA LEU A 315 -26.29 22.41 11.97
C LEU A 315 -27.81 22.38 11.72
N ARG A 316 -28.26 22.31 10.46
CA ARG A 316 -29.69 22.24 10.11
C ARG A 316 -30.36 21.00 10.70
N GLU A 317 -29.64 19.89 10.80
CA GLU A 317 -30.13 18.63 11.37
C GLU A 317 -30.14 18.60 12.90
N ALA A 318 -29.38 19.50 13.55
CA ALA A 318 -29.40 19.63 14.99
C ALA A 318 -30.62 20.43 15.46
N ARG A 319 -31.11 20.09 16.65
CA ARG A 319 -32.15 20.86 17.35
C ARG A 319 -31.65 22.28 17.61
N GLU A 320 -32.54 23.26 17.58
CA GLU A 320 -32.18 24.66 17.73
C GLU A 320 -31.39 24.96 19.02
N SER A 321 -31.77 24.33 20.12
CA SER A 321 -31.09 24.42 21.41
C SER A 321 -29.65 23.87 21.42
N GLU A 322 -29.29 23.05 20.45
CA GLU A 322 -27.99 22.35 20.36
C GLU A 322 -27.03 22.98 19.35
N ARG A 323 -27.52 23.87 18.47
CA ARG A 323 -26.76 24.39 17.33
C ARG A 323 -25.52 25.19 17.74
N ALA A 324 -25.66 26.08 18.72
CA ALA A 324 -24.56 26.97 19.13
C ALA A 324 -23.37 26.17 19.71
N GLU A 325 -23.66 25.16 20.52
CA GLU A 325 -22.63 24.27 21.10
C GLU A 325 -21.97 23.42 20.01
N LEU A 326 -22.78 22.87 19.09
CA LEU A 326 -22.28 22.06 17.98
C LEU A 326 -21.41 22.88 17.01
N GLU A 327 -21.79 24.12 16.73
CA GLU A 327 -21.04 25.05 15.89
C GLU A 327 -19.67 25.35 16.49
N ASP A 328 -19.60 25.81 17.75
CA ASP A 328 -18.33 26.10 18.43
C ASP A 328 -17.42 24.85 18.49
N PHE A 329 -18.00 23.68 18.75
CA PHE A 329 -17.27 22.42 18.74
C PHE A 329 -16.66 22.10 17.37
N LEU A 330 -17.46 22.19 16.30
CA LEU A 330 -17.02 21.89 14.94
C LEU A 330 -15.97 22.88 14.45
N LEU A 331 -16.15 24.19 14.70
CA LEU A 331 -15.19 25.23 14.33
C LEU A 331 -13.79 24.96 14.91
N ARG A 332 -13.72 24.52 16.18
CA ARG A 332 -12.45 24.13 16.83
C ARG A 332 -11.81 22.87 16.25
N ARG A 333 -12.54 22.09 15.45
CA ARG A 333 -12.10 20.81 14.85
C ARG A 333 -11.94 20.85 13.34
N MET A 334 -12.28 21.95 12.68
CA MET A 334 -12.11 22.11 11.23
C MET A 334 -10.65 21.96 10.78
N GLY A 335 -9.69 22.38 11.63
CA GLY A 335 -8.25 22.23 11.38
C GLY A 335 -7.68 20.86 11.75
N SER A 336 -8.49 19.89 12.17
CA SER A 336 -8.00 18.55 12.49
C SER A 336 -7.55 17.80 11.24
N GLU A 337 -6.49 17.00 11.37
CA GLU A 337 -5.92 16.23 10.26
C GLU A 337 -6.97 15.33 9.56
N ASP A 338 -7.88 14.74 10.35
CA ASP A 338 -8.95 13.87 9.85
C ASP A 338 -10.00 14.59 9.00
N VAL A 339 -10.26 15.87 9.29
CA VAL A 339 -11.18 16.72 8.52
C VAL A 339 -10.47 17.23 7.27
N ILE A 340 -9.23 17.71 7.39
CA ILE A 340 -8.43 18.19 6.26
C ILE A 340 -8.26 17.09 5.21
N LYS A 341 -7.91 15.86 5.61
CA LYS A 341 -7.79 14.72 4.69
C LYS A 341 -9.10 14.40 3.98
N ALA A 342 -10.24 14.51 4.67
CA ALA A 342 -11.54 14.27 4.08
C ALA A 342 -11.91 15.37 3.08
N LEU A 343 -11.64 16.63 3.42
CA LEU A 343 -11.86 17.78 2.58
C LEU A 343 -11.02 17.73 1.30
N GLU A 344 -9.72 17.48 1.44
CA GLU A 344 -8.79 17.34 0.31
C GLU A 344 -9.27 16.26 -0.66
N LYS A 345 -9.78 15.14 -0.13
CA LYS A 345 -10.32 14.06 -0.96
C LYS A 345 -11.50 14.54 -1.81
N VAL A 346 -12.47 15.25 -1.21
CA VAL A 346 -13.65 15.77 -1.93
C VAL A 346 -13.22 16.81 -2.97
N VAL A 347 -12.46 17.82 -2.55
CA VAL A 347 -12.02 18.92 -3.42
C VAL A 347 -11.21 18.39 -4.59
N ARG A 348 -10.19 17.57 -4.34
CA ARG A 348 -9.29 17.07 -5.38
C ARG A 348 -9.96 16.11 -6.35
N ARG A 349 -10.86 15.24 -5.88
CA ARG A 349 -11.46 14.19 -6.72
C ARG A 349 -12.72 14.63 -7.44
N GLU A 350 -13.52 15.52 -6.84
CA GLU A 350 -14.85 15.83 -7.38
C GLU A 350 -14.97 17.25 -7.94
N ILE A 351 -14.25 18.21 -7.37
CA ILE A 351 -14.41 19.64 -7.70
C ILE A 351 -13.32 20.11 -8.66
N MET A 352 -12.04 19.86 -8.32
CA MET A 352 -10.91 20.34 -9.13
C MET A 352 -10.88 19.84 -10.58
N PRO A 353 -11.35 18.62 -10.91
CA PRO A 353 -11.47 18.20 -12.31
C PRO A 353 -12.46 19.08 -13.11
N LYS A 354 -13.59 19.48 -12.51
CA LYS A 354 -14.56 20.37 -13.15
C LYS A 354 -14.00 21.78 -13.34
N TRP A 355 -13.30 22.29 -12.31
CA TRP A 355 -12.59 23.56 -12.41
C TRP A 355 -11.52 23.56 -13.51
N LYS A 356 -10.78 22.46 -13.69
CA LYS A 356 -9.79 22.33 -14.77
C LYS A 356 -10.44 22.49 -16.16
N VAL A 357 -11.62 21.88 -16.37
CA VAL A 357 -12.38 22.01 -17.62
C VAL A 357 -12.82 23.46 -17.82
N ALA A 358 -13.43 24.08 -16.80
CA ALA A 358 -13.86 25.47 -16.85
C ALA A 358 -12.70 26.42 -17.15
N ARG A 359 -11.55 26.23 -16.50
CA ARG A 359 -10.33 27.01 -16.74
C ARG A 359 -9.83 26.88 -18.18
N ALA A 360 -9.83 25.67 -18.74
CA ALA A 360 -9.42 25.44 -20.12
C ALA A 360 -10.36 26.12 -21.13
N GLU A 361 -11.67 26.11 -20.87
CA GLU A 361 -12.67 26.80 -21.68
C GLU A 361 -12.48 28.32 -21.65
N ILE A 362 -12.22 28.89 -20.46
CA ILE A 362 -11.91 30.32 -20.29
C ILE A 362 -10.64 30.68 -21.05
N ALA A 363 -9.58 29.88 -20.92
CA ALA A 363 -8.33 30.10 -21.61
C ALA A 363 -8.49 30.02 -23.13
N SER A 364 -9.28 29.06 -23.63
CA SER A 364 -9.58 28.91 -25.06
C SER A 364 -10.35 30.13 -25.57
N THR A 365 -11.41 30.54 -24.86
CA THR A 365 -12.20 31.73 -25.22
C THR A 365 -11.36 33.00 -25.24
N ALA A 366 -10.48 33.17 -24.25
CA ALA A 366 -9.53 34.28 -24.21
C ALA A 366 -8.54 34.23 -25.39
N ALA A 367 -8.00 33.05 -25.71
CA ALA A 367 -7.07 32.87 -26.81
C ALA A 367 -7.70 33.25 -28.16
N LYS A 368 -8.94 32.82 -28.42
CA LYS A 368 -9.69 33.16 -29.64
C LYS A 368 -9.97 34.65 -29.78
N LYS A 369 -10.19 35.34 -28.66
CA LYS A 369 -10.40 36.78 -28.64
C LYS A 369 -9.12 37.56 -28.90
N ILE A 370 -7.97 37.08 -28.41
CA ILE A 370 -6.67 37.73 -28.57
C ILE A 370 -6.09 37.44 -29.97
N TRP A 371 -6.17 36.19 -30.42
CA TRP A 371 -5.60 35.70 -31.67
C TRP A 371 -6.68 35.05 -32.57
N PRO A 372 -7.64 35.82 -33.09
CA PRO A 372 -8.70 35.27 -33.94
C PRO A 372 -8.14 34.58 -35.19
N SER A 373 -7.11 35.16 -35.80
CA SER A 373 -6.47 34.64 -37.02
C SER A 373 -5.64 33.36 -36.78
N LEU A 374 -5.24 33.06 -35.54
CA LEU A 374 -4.62 31.78 -35.19
C LEU A 374 -5.67 30.68 -34.96
N ASP A 375 -6.87 31.04 -34.51
CA ASP A 375 -7.95 30.07 -34.27
C ASP A 375 -8.58 29.56 -35.56
N ASP A 376 -8.91 30.48 -36.47
CA ASP A 376 -9.50 30.16 -37.77
C ASP A 376 -8.46 29.74 -38.83
N GLY A 377 -7.17 29.78 -38.47
CA GLY A 377 -6.05 29.39 -39.34
C GLY A 377 -5.79 30.34 -40.50
N THR A 378 -6.34 31.56 -40.46
CA THR A 378 -6.11 32.57 -41.50
C THR A 378 -4.74 33.22 -41.40
N TRP A 379 -4.08 33.17 -40.25
CA TRP A 379 -2.70 33.61 -40.11
C TRP A 379 -1.71 32.57 -40.64
N TYR A 380 -0.76 33.02 -41.46
CA TYR A 380 0.37 32.22 -41.95
C TYR A 380 1.62 33.09 -42.06
N PRO A 381 2.83 32.52 -41.91
CA PRO A 381 4.07 33.28 -42.12
C PRO A 381 4.25 33.60 -43.61
N GLU A 382 4.65 34.84 -43.89
CA GLU A 382 5.04 35.24 -45.24
C GLU A 382 6.22 34.39 -45.75
N ALA A 383 6.32 34.21 -47.07
CA ALA A 383 7.27 33.29 -47.69
C ALA A 383 8.73 33.58 -47.29
N TYR A 384 9.13 34.85 -47.22
CA TYR A 384 10.48 35.24 -46.81
C TYR A 384 10.76 34.87 -45.35
N LEU A 385 9.83 35.19 -44.44
CA LEU A 385 9.95 34.89 -43.02
C LEU A 385 9.97 33.38 -42.76
N ALA A 386 9.11 32.62 -43.46
CA ALA A 386 9.08 31.17 -43.37
C ALA A 386 10.42 30.56 -43.76
N ASP A 387 10.99 30.95 -44.90
CA ASP A 387 12.30 30.46 -45.36
C ASP A 387 13.44 30.87 -44.42
N GLU A 388 13.47 32.12 -43.95
CA GLU A 388 14.50 32.60 -43.04
C GLU A 388 14.50 31.80 -41.74
N VAL A 389 13.32 31.51 -41.18
CA VAL A 389 13.20 30.76 -39.92
C VAL A 389 13.49 29.27 -40.14
N LEU A 390 12.97 28.67 -41.22
CA LEU A 390 13.12 27.24 -41.52
C LEU A 390 14.53 26.85 -42.00
N SER A 391 15.31 27.79 -42.53
CA SER A 391 16.70 27.58 -42.93
C SER A 391 17.70 27.58 -41.77
N ARG A 392 17.27 27.99 -40.56
CA ARG A 392 18.11 27.93 -39.36
C ARG A 392 18.34 26.47 -38.94
N SER A 393 19.57 26.15 -38.53
CA SER A 393 19.95 24.80 -38.09
C SER A 393 19.11 24.30 -36.91
N ASP A 394 18.60 25.21 -36.09
CA ASP A 394 17.73 24.94 -34.94
C ASP A 394 16.34 25.61 -35.08
N TYR A 395 15.73 25.55 -36.28
CA TYR A 395 14.41 26.16 -36.55
C TYR A 395 13.32 25.77 -35.53
N ILE A 396 13.33 24.54 -35.00
CA ILE A 396 12.39 24.09 -33.95
C ILE A 396 12.51 24.97 -32.70
N LYS A 397 13.74 25.30 -32.29
CA LYS A 397 14.00 26.18 -31.16
C LYS A 397 13.59 27.62 -31.47
N SER A 398 13.87 28.09 -32.69
CA SER A 398 13.43 29.41 -33.16
C SER A 398 11.90 29.55 -33.14
N ILE A 399 11.15 28.57 -33.65
CA ILE A 399 9.68 28.57 -33.61
C ILE A 399 9.14 28.52 -32.17
N ARG A 400 9.78 27.80 -31.25
CA ARG A 400 9.40 27.84 -29.82
C ARG A 400 9.56 29.24 -29.22
N ALA A 401 10.55 30.00 -29.70
CA ALA A 401 10.80 31.38 -29.33
C ALA A 401 10.18 32.37 -30.35
N TRP A 402 9.07 32.00 -31.02
CA TRP A 402 8.52 32.81 -32.12
C TRP A 402 8.22 34.26 -31.77
N ARG A 403 7.96 34.55 -30.48
CA ARG A 403 7.72 35.92 -29.98
C ARG A 403 8.95 36.84 -30.09
N GLU A 404 10.14 36.27 -30.27
CA GLU A 404 11.41 36.99 -30.44
C GLU A 404 11.83 37.09 -31.93
N ILE A 405 11.06 36.48 -32.84
CA ILE A 405 11.35 36.51 -34.28
C ILE A 405 10.93 37.87 -34.84
N LYS A 406 11.86 38.53 -35.54
CA LYS A 406 11.58 39.77 -36.28
C LYS A 406 10.52 39.52 -37.35
N GLY A 407 9.49 40.36 -37.42
CA GLY A 407 8.32 40.20 -38.29
C GLY A 407 7.11 39.55 -37.60
N LEU A 408 7.25 39.04 -36.38
CA LEU A 408 6.14 38.49 -35.59
C LEU A 408 5.72 39.40 -34.41
N GLU A 409 6.25 40.63 -34.33
CA GLU A 409 6.01 41.53 -33.21
C GLU A 409 4.53 41.93 -33.08
N SER A 410 3.84 42.12 -34.20
CA SER A 410 2.40 42.43 -34.22
C SER A 410 1.57 41.28 -33.65
N LEU A 411 1.91 40.04 -34.01
CA LEU A 411 1.27 38.84 -33.49
C LEU A 411 1.61 38.63 -32.01
N ALA A 412 2.86 38.88 -31.61
CA ALA A 412 3.31 38.77 -30.22
C ALA A 412 2.69 39.84 -29.30
N ARG A 413 2.48 41.06 -29.82
CA ARG A 413 1.89 42.20 -29.08
C ARG A 413 0.36 42.26 -29.13
N SER A 414 -0.30 41.35 -29.85
CA SER A 414 -1.77 41.30 -29.94
C SER A 414 -2.47 41.13 -28.58
N SER A 415 -1.78 40.62 -27.56
CA SER A 415 -2.28 40.60 -26.17
C SER A 415 -2.24 41.98 -25.48
N GLY A 416 -1.64 43.00 -26.09
CA GLY A 416 -1.59 44.38 -25.61
C GLY A 416 -0.93 44.53 -24.24
N ASP A 417 0.21 43.85 -24.02
CA ASP A 417 0.94 43.75 -22.74
C ASP A 417 0.15 43.16 -21.56
N LYS A 418 -1.08 42.68 -21.79
CA LYS A 418 -1.89 42.03 -20.77
C LYS A 418 -1.29 40.67 -20.44
N LYS A 419 -1.25 40.34 -19.14
CA LYS A 419 -0.95 38.97 -18.71
C LYS A 419 -2.02 38.03 -19.23
N VAL A 420 -1.59 36.95 -19.86
CA VAL A 420 -2.46 35.92 -20.43
C VAL A 420 -2.25 34.61 -19.65
N MET A 421 -3.28 33.76 -19.61
CA MET A 421 -3.19 32.42 -19.04
C MET A 421 -2.20 31.56 -19.84
N GLU A 422 -1.45 30.70 -19.15
CA GLU A 422 -0.46 29.82 -19.77
C GLU A 422 -1.07 28.90 -20.84
N GLU A 423 -2.32 28.48 -20.68
CA GLU A 423 -3.02 27.61 -21.63
C GLU A 423 -3.33 28.35 -22.94
N SER A 424 -3.69 29.64 -22.86
CA SER A 424 -3.88 30.47 -24.05
C SER A 424 -2.56 30.74 -24.77
N LEU A 425 -1.45 30.87 -24.03
CA LEU A 425 -0.11 31.00 -24.63
C LEU A 425 0.31 29.71 -25.33
N LYS A 426 0.07 28.54 -24.71
CA LYS A 426 0.30 27.22 -25.33
C LYS A 426 -0.51 27.06 -26.61
N PHE A 427 -1.77 27.49 -26.61
CA PHE A 427 -2.59 27.51 -27.83
C PHE A 427 -1.93 28.32 -28.95
N ALA A 428 -1.47 29.54 -28.67
CA ALA A 428 -0.79 30.37 -29.66
C ALA A 428 0.50 29.69 -30.17
N ASP A 429 1.30 29.09 -29.27
CA ASP A 429 2.54 28.39 -29.62
C ASP A 429 2.28 27.20 -30.56
N GLU A 430 1.24 26.41 -30.29
CA GLU A 430 0.85 25.27 -31.10
C GLU A 430 0.36 25.71 -32.49
N ARG A 431 -0.45 26.78 -32.56
CA ARG A 431 -0.96 27.32 -33.84
C ARG A 431 0.14 27.92 -34.70
N VAL A 432 1.04 28.71 -34.10
CA VAL A 432 2.19 29.27 -34.83
C VAL A 432 3.09 28.15 -35.35
N LYS A 433 3.38 27.15 -34.51
CA LYS A 433 4.16 25.98 -34.94
C LYS A 433 3.49 25.26 -36.12
N ALA A 434 2.18 25.02 -36.04
CA ALA A 434 1.42 24.37 -37.12
C ALA A 434 1.50 25.17 -38.43
N ALA A 435 1.41 26.49 -38.39
CA ALA A 435 1.54 27.34 -39.57
C ALA A 435 2.95 27.28 -40.20
N PHE A 436 4.01 27.24 -39.41
CA PHE A 436 5.38 27.05 -39.93
C PHE A 436 5.61 25.64 -40.51
N GLU A 437 5.03 24.59 -39.92
CA GLU A 437 5.10 23.23 -40.49
C GLU A 437 4.29 23.11 -41.80
N LEU A 438 3.19 23.86 -41.93
CA LEU A 438 2.45 23.98 -43.18
C LEU A 438 3.30 24.69 -44.25
N ALA A 439 3.97 25.78 -43.90
CA ALA A 439 4.89 26.48 -44.80
C ALA A 439 6.07 25.58 -45.24
N ARG A 440 6.61 24.77 -44.33
CA ARG A 440 7.64 23.78 -44.65
C ARG A 440 7.14 22.73 -45.64
N SER A 441 5.92 22.24 -45.43
CA SER A 441 5.26 21.32 -46.37
C SER A 441 5.08 21.97 -47.75
N ALA A 442 4.73 23.25 -47.78
CA ALA A 442 4.63 24.03 -49.02
C ALA A 442 5.98 24.17 -49.74
N ILE A 443 7.05 24.50 -49.02
CA ILE A 443 8.42 24.57 -49.59
C ILE A 443 8.82 23.21 -50.18
N SER A 444 8.57 22.12 -49.46
CA SER A 444 8.88 20.76 -49.96
C SER A 444 8.07 20.42 -51.22
N ALA A 445 6.78 20.74 -51.24
CA ALA A 445 5.90 20.48 -52.37
C ALA A 445 6.26 21.33 -53.61
N GLN A 446 6.62 22.61 -53.40
CA GLN A 446 7.09 23.47 -54.48
C GLN A 446 8.43 22.97 -55.05
N ASN A 447 9.41 22.57 -54.20
CA ASN A 447 10.67 22.00 -54.68
C ASN A 447 10.46 20.71 -55.50
N LYS A 448 9.56 19.81 -55.06
CA LYS A 448 9.17 18.64 -55.85
C LYS A 448 8.55 19.02 -57.20
N THR A 449 7.79 20.12 -57.23
CA THR A 449 7.20 20.65 -58.47
C THR A 449 8.31 21.14 -59.40
N VAL A 450 9.31 21.89 -58.89
CA VAL A 450 10.49 22.30 -59.65
C VAL A 450 11.21 21.08 -60.24
N ASP A 451 11.49 20.05 -59.44
CA ASP A 451 12.15 18.83 -59.93
C ASP A 451 11.32 18.14 -61.04
N SER A 452 9.99 18.12 -60.93
CA SER A 452 9.10 17.54 -61.97
C SER A 452 9.04 18.33 -63.27
N THR A 453 9.40 19.62 -63.25
CA THR A 453 9.46 20.45 -64.47
C THR A 453 10.75 20.25 -65.27
N HIS A 454 11.76 19.58 -64.71
CA HIS A 454 13.09 19.44 -65.30
C HIS A 454 13.08 18.88 -66.73
N GLU A 455 12.47 17.71 -66.95
CA GLU A 455 12.49 17.04 -68.26
C GLU A 455 11.71 17.85 -69.31
N SER A 456 10.54 18.36 -68.94
CA SER A 456 9.71 19.18 -69.84
C SER A 456 10.44 20.44 -70.30
N VAL A 457 11.10 21.16 -69.36
CA VAL A 457 11.83 22.38 -69.70
C VAL A 457 13.14 22.08 -70.43
N LEU A 458 13.86 21.01 -70.07
CA LEU A 458 15.06 20.58 -70.80
C LEU A 458 14.75 20.31 -72.28
N SER A 459 13.66 19.60 -72.58
CA SER A 459 13.20 19.39 -73.95
C SER A 459 12.85 20.69 -74.67
N GLU A 460 12.16 21.62 -74.00
CA GLU A 460 11.78 22.92 -74.58
C GLU A 460 13.00 23.81 -74.85
N VAL A 461 13.98 23.82 -73.93
CA VAL A 461 15.23 24.57 -74.08
C VAL A 461 16.07 23.99 -75.22
N LYS A 462 16.16 22.66 -75.37
CA LYS A 462 16.82 22.02 -76.52
C LYS A 462 16.17 22.43 -77.85
N ALA A 463 14.84 22.43 -77.92
CA ALA A 463 14.10 22.84 -79.10
C ALA A 463 14.31 24.34 -79.45
N LYS A 464 14.31 25.22 -78.45
CA LYS A 464 14.55 26.66 -78.65
C LYS A 464 16.01 26.97 -79.00
N LYS A 465 16.96 26.24 -78.41
CA LYS A 465 18.38 26.40 -78.69
C LYS A 465 18.73 26.09 -80.15
N ALA A 466 18.02 25.15 -80.78
CA ALA A 466 18.16 24.87 -82.20
C ALA A 466 17.83 26.08 -83.10
N VAL A 467 17.11 27.08 -82.58
CA VAL A 467 16.67 28.27 -83.31
C VAL A 467 17.46 29.52 -82.89
N SER A 468 17.83 29.66 -81.62
CA SER A 468 18.54 30.83 -81.08
C SER A 468 19.28 30.52 -79.77
N PRO A 469 20.39 31.20 -79.44
CA PRO A 469 21.10 31.01 -78.18
C PRO A 469 20.19 31.33 -76.98
N VAL A 470 20.02 30.38 -76.07
CA VAL A 470 19.17 30.53 -74.87
C VAL A 470 20.00 31.05 -73.69
N THR A 471 19.50 32.08 -73.01
CA THR A 471 20.13 32.71 -71.84
C THR A 471 19.66 32.08 -70.53
N LEU A 472 20.46 32.24 -69.45
CA LEU A 472 20.09 31.75 -68.11
C LEU A 472 18.76 32.33 -67.61
N ASN A 473 18.50 33.62 -67.85
CA ASN A 473 17.27 34.28 -67.42
C ASN A 473 16.03 33.71 -68.13
N GLU A 474 16.16 33.33 -69.41
CA GLU A 474 15.07 32.70 -70.16
C GLU A 474 14.77 31.29 -69.62
N VAL A 475 15.79 30.49 -69.29
CA VAL A 475 15.57 29.18 -68.66
C VAL A 475 14.95 29.32 -67.27
N ILE A 476 15.41 30.29 -66.46
CA ILE A 476 14.80 30.60 -65.15
C ILE A 476 13.32 30.96 -65.31
N SER A 477 12.97 31.80 -66.30
CA SER A 477 11.57 32.15 -66.58
C SER A 477 10.75 30.92 -66.96
N MET A 478 11.25 30.05 -67.85
CA MET A 478 10.53 28.84 -68.28
C MET A 478 10.25 27.89 -67.11
N ILE A 479 11.23 27.65 -66.23
CA ILE A 479 11.05 26.81 -65.03
C ILE A 479 10.10 27.48 -64.04
N THR A 480 10.21 28.79 -63.84
CA THR A 480 9.35 29.56 -62.93
C THR A 480 7.89 29.48 -63.38
N ASP A 481 7.61 29.78 -64.66
CA ASP A 481 6.26 29.74 -65.23
C ASP A 481 5.64 28.33 -65.15
N ALA A 482 6.43 27.31 -65.47
CA ALA A 482 6.00 25.92 -65.36
C ALA A 482 5.67 25.53 -63.91
N THR A 483 6.53 25.93 -62.97
CA THR A 483 6.36 25.66 -61.54
C THR A 483 5.15 26.37 -60.96
N GLU A 484 4.96 27.66 -61.26
CA GLU A 484 3.80 28.44 -60.79
C GLU A 484 2.48 27.90 -61.36
N LYS A 485 2.47 27.49 -62.63
CA LYS A 485 1.29 26.88 -63.27
C LYS A 485 0.91 25.53 -62.67
N MET A 486 1.89 24.69 -62.31
CA MET A 486 1.62 23.42 -61.63
C MET A 486 1.23 23.65 -60.17
N TRP A 487 1.95 24.53 -59.47
CA TRP A 487 1.68 24.84 -58.07
C TRP A 487 0.28 25.43 -57.87
N SER A 488 -0.13 26.39 -58.71
CA SER A 488 -1.47 26.98 -58.64
C SER A 488 -2.61 25.96 -58.79
N LYS A 489 -2.40 24.88 -59.56
CA LYS A 489 -3.38 23.80 -59.73
C LYS A 489 -3.41 22.81 -58.55
N GLU A 490 -2.25 22.48 -58.00
CA GLU A 490 -2.12 21.38 -57.04
C GLU A 490 -2.03 21.84 -55.58
N ARG A 491 -1.76 23.13 -55.31
CA ARG A 491 -1.46 23.66 -53.97
C ARG A 491 -2.51 23.29 -52.94
N VAL A 492 -3.79 23.57 -53.22
CA VAL A 492 -4.86 23.37 -52.23
C VAL A 492 -4.98 21.90 -51.85
N ALA A 493 -4.94 21.01 -52.83
CA ALA A 493 -4.99 19.56 -52.61
C ALA A 493 -3.76 19.04 -51.85
N LYS A 494 -2.57 19.62 -52.07
CA LYS A 494 -1.33 19.22 -51.39
C LYS A 494 -1.21 19.73 -49.95
N LEU A 495 -1.73 20.93 -49.66
CA LEU A 495 -1.61 21.54 -48.33
C LEU A 495 -2.77 21.16 -47.39
N TRP A 496 -3.95 20.86 -47.95
CA TRP A 496 -5.15 20.53 -47.17
C TRP A 496 -5.90 19.34 -47.77
N SER A 497 -5.22 18.18 -47.85
CA SER A 497 -5.80 16.93 -48.39
C SER A 497 -7.07 16.47 -47.64
N ASP A 498 -7.17 16.81 -46.36
CA ASP A 498 -8.19 16.29 -45.45
C ASP A 498 -9.41 17.23 -45.34
N GLY A 499 -9.52 18.26 -46.21
CA GLY A 499 -10.65 19.19 -46.25
C GLY A 499 -10.62 20.31 -45.20
N GLY A 500 -9.54 20.43 -44.41
CA GLY A 500 -9.36 21.45 -43.36
C GLY A 500 -8.83 22.80 -43.85
N ALA A 501 -9.16 23.24 -45.06
CA ALA A 501 -8.62 24.46 -45.64
C ALA A 501 -9.18 25.73 -44.95
N PRO A 502 -8.33 26.70 -44.55
CA PRO A 502 -8.79 27.97 -43.98
C PRO A 502 -9.48 28.84 -45.03
N LYS A 503 -10.25 29.85 -44.58
CA LYS A 503 -11.02 30.74 -45.48
C LYS A 503 -10.15 31.44 -46.53
N ASN A 504 -8.91 31.77 -46.20
CA ASN A 504 -7.95 32.41 -47.10
C ASN A 504 -6.95 31.41 -47.73
N ALA A 505 -7.27 30.11 -47.81
CA ALA A 505 -6.42 29.11 -48.47
C ALA A 505 -6.05 29.45 -49.93
N ALA A 506 -6.89 30.26 -50.60
CA ALA A 506 -6.62 30.79 -51.93
C ALA A 506 -5.42 31.76 -51.97
N GLU A 507 -5.05 32.36 -50.85
CA GLU A 507 -4.00 33.37 -50.72
C GLU A 507 -2.73 32.82 -50.03
N GLN A 508 -2.86 31.78 -49.20
CA GLN A 508 -1.71 31.23 -48.47
C GLN A 508 -0.74 30.53 -49.41
N HIS A 509 0.56 30.85 -49.24
CA HIS A 509 1.69 30.23 -49.94
C HIS A 509 1.53 30.17 -51.47
N VAL A 510 0.88 31.18 -52.08
CA VAL A 510 0.76 31.32 -53.54
C VAL A 510 2.13 31.57 -54.17
N ALA A 511 2.89 32.51 -53.62
CA ALA A 511 4.20 32.89 -54.11
C ALA A 511 5.24 31.78 -53.89
N LEU A 512 6.19 31.67 -54.81
CA LEU A 512 7.35 30.80 -54.64
C LEU A 512 8.25 31.31 -53.51
N PHE A 513 8.67 30.39 -52.63
CA PHE A 513 9.60 30.71 -51.55
C PHE A 513 11.00 31.07 -52.10
N PRO A 514 11.75 32.00 -51.47
CA PRO A 514 13.12 32.34 -51.88
C PRO A 514 14.05 31.13 -52.13
N SER A 515 13.99 30.11 -51.29
CA SER A 515 14.75 28.86 -51.39
C SER A 515 14.38 28.06 -52.64
N VAL A 516 13.10 28.08 -53.02
CA VAL A 516 12.58 27.47 -54.25
C VAL A 516 13.05 28.25 -55.47
N LYS A 517 13.05 29.59 -55.42
CA LYS A 517 13.61 30.43 -56.51
C LYS A 517 15.10 30.16 -56.70
N ASN A 518 15.87 30.02 -55.62
CA ASN A 518 17.28 29.63 -55.69
C ASN A 518 17.45 28.23 -56.29
N ARG A 519 16.57 27.28 -55.96
CA ARG A 519 16.56 25.94 -56.56
C ARG A 519 16.27 25.98 -58.06
N ILE A 520 15.34 26.84 -58.50
CA ILE A 520 15.05 27.08 -59.91
C ILE A 520 16.29 27.60 -60.64
N GLU A 521 17.02 28.56 -60.06
CA GLU A 521 18.27 29.07 -60.64
C GLU A 521 19.33 27.96 -60.77
N LEU A 522 19.51 27.14 -59.73
CA LEU A 522 20.43 26.02 -59.76
C LEU A 522 20.03 24.98 -60.84
N LEU A 523 18.74 24.69 -60.98
CA LEU A 523 18.24 23.78 -62.00
C LEU A 523 18.43 24.36 -63.41
N ALA A 524 18.20 25.66 -63.60
CA ALA A 524 18.44 26.34 -64.87
C ALA A 524 19.92 26.30 -65.29
N ARG A 525 20.84 26.51 -64.34
CA ARG A 525 22.29 26.34 -64.56
C ARG A 525 22.62 24.90 -64.95
N LYS A 526 22.04 23.92 -64.25
CA LYS A 526 22.22 22.49 -64.55
C LYS A 526 21.74 22.14 -65.96
N ILE A 527 20.56 22.60 -66.38
CA ILE A 527 20.04 22.39 -67.74
C ILE A 527 21.00 22.95 -68.79
N LEU A 528 21.51 24.17 -68.60
CA LEU A 528 22.47 24.76 -69.54
C LEU A 528 23.82 24.02 -69.56
N GLU A 529 24.28 23.50 -68.42
CA GLU A 529 25.47 22.65 -68.34
C GLU A 529 25.27 21.30 -69.04
N GLU A 530 24.11 20.65 -68.86
CA GLU A 530 23.76 19.40 -69.53
C GLU A 530 23.77 19.56 -71.04
N ILE A 531 23.16 20.64 -71.55
CA ILE A 531 23.17 20.93 -72.98
C ILE A 531 24.60 21.22 -73.49
N LYS A 532 25.42 21.97 -72.74
CA LYS A 532 26.82 22.21 -73.12
C LYS A 532 27.67 20.93 -73.10
N LYS A 533 27.41 20.02 -72.16
CA LYS A 533 28.11 18.74 -72.05
C LYS A 533 27.74 17.80 -73.19
N GLU A 534 26.45 17.77 -73.57
CA GLU A 534 25.98 17.04 -74.76
C GLU A 534 26.64 17.57 -76.04
N GLU A 535 26.80 18.89 -76.18
CA GLU A 535 27.51 19.51 -77.31
C GLU A 535 28.99 19.14 -77.36
N LEU A 536 29.69 19.14 -76.22
CA LEU A 536 31.09 18.72 -76.13
C LEU A 536 31.27 17.23 -76.45
N SER A 537 30.26 16.39 -76.16
CA SER A 537 30.27 14.97 -76.56
C SER A 537 29.96 14.76 -78.04
N GLN A 538 29.06 15.56 -78.65
CA GLN A 538 28.76 15.50 -80.08
C GLN A 538 29.89 16.06 -80.94
N ALA A 539 30.56 17.14 -80.49
CA ALA A 539 31.74 17.69 -81.15
C ALA A 539 32.94 16.72 -81.10
N LYS A 540 33.07 15.90 -80.04
CA LYS A 540 34.07 14.83 -79.97
C LYS A 540 33.75 13.67 -80.92
N SER A 541 32.49 13.27 -81.08
CA SER A 541 32.13 12.20 -82.03
C SER A 541 32.27 12.60 -83.50
N GLU A 542 32.11 13.89 -83.84
CA GLU A 542 32.31 14.38 -85.22
C GLU A 542 33.81 14.54 -85.61
N THR A 543 34.74 14.46 -84.66
CA THR A 543 36.19 14.57 -84.94
C THR A 543 36.88 13.21 -85.09
N GLU A 544 36.21 12.09 -84.79
CA GLU A 544 36.79 10.72 -84.81
C GLU A 544 36.37 9.84 -86.00
N GLU A 545 35.72 10.38 -87.05
CA GLU A 545 35.53 9.67 -88.34
C GLU A 545 36.58 10.08 -89.40
N LYS A 546 37.86 9.84 -89.12
CA LYS A 546 38.92 9.53 -90.11
C LYS A 546 40.26 9.26 -89.41
N ILE A 547 40.53 7.99 -89.12
CA ILE A 547 41.75 7.22 -89.44
C ILE A 547 41.60 5.84 -88.75
N GLU A 548 41.57 4.79 -89.56
CA GLU A 548 41.78 3.40 -89.14
C GLU A 548 43.24 3.17 -88.75
N GLY A 549 43.45 2.45 -87.65
CA GLY A 549 44.65 1.64 -87.43
C GLY A 549 45.51 2.05 -86.25
N SER A 550 45.24 1.49 -85.07
CA SER A 550 46.14 0.52 -84.41
C SER A 550 45.98 0.51 -82.89
N SER A 551 46.07 -0.73 -82.38
CA SER A 551 46.42 -1.17 -81.03
C SER A 551 45.54 -0.71 -79.86
N ASP A 552 44.68 -1.65 -79.46
CA ASP A 552 44.55 -2.16 -78.08
C ASP A 552 45.29 -1.35 -77.00
N ALA A 553 44.51 -0.54 -76.30
CA ALA A 553 44.67 -0.40 -74.86
C ALA A 553 43.26 -0.20 -74.30
N GLU A 554 42.66 -1.30 -73.82
CA GLU A 554 41.50 -1.27 -72.95
C GLU A 554 41.80 -0.34 -71.77
N ASN A 555 41.30 0.88 -71.82
CA ASN A 555 41.08 1.65 -70.60
C ASN A 555 39.82 1.08 -69.95
N GLU A 556 39.99 -0.07 -69.28
CA GLU A 556 39.10 -0.49 -68.21
C GLU A 556 39.04 0.67 -67.21
N THR A 557 37.95 1.45 -67.26
CA THR A 557 37.57 2.28 -66.13
C THR A 557 37.37 1.34 -64.96
N MET A 558 38.38 1.25 -64.10
CA MET A 558 38.36 0.40 -62.91
C MET A 558 37.21 0.86 -62.01
N GLU A 559 36.06 0.18 -62.10
CA GLU A 559 34.95 0.37 -61.18
C GLU A 559 35.35 -0.23 -59.83
N PHE A 560 35.67 0.66 -58.88
CA PHE A 560 35.83 0.29 -57.49
C PHE A 560 34.46 0.33 -56.80
N LYS A 561 33.96 -0.81 -56.33
CA LYS A 561 32.73 -0.90 -55.55
C LYS A 561 33.05 -0.90 -54.07
N ILE A 562 32.48 0.04 -53.32
CA ILE A 562 32.60 0.10 -51.87
C ILE A 562 31.43 -0.66 -51.25
N SER A 563 31.74 -1.72 -50.50
CA SER A 563 30.77 -2.45 -49.67
C SER A 563 30.93 -2.04 -48.22
N VAL A 564 29.85 -1.54 -47.61
CA VAL A 564 29.82 -1.16 -46.19
C VAL A 564 28.83 -2.06 -45.47
N ILE A 565 29.34 -2.89 -44.56
CA ILE A 565 28.53 -3.81 -43.76
C ILE A 565 28.60 -3.36 -42.31
N LYS A 566 27.44 -3.01 -41.75
CA LYS A 566 27.31 -2.60 -40.35
C LYS A 566 26.84 -3.77 -39.51
N THR A 567 27.65 -4.15 -38.53
CA THR A 567 27.22 -5.05 -37.45
C THR A 567 26.94 -4.25 -36.18
N SER A 568 26.46 -4.90 -35.11
CA SER A 568 26.06 -4.20 -33.88
C SER A 568 27.21 -3.44 -33.22
N ASN A 569 28.46 -3.87 -33.43
CA ASN A 569 29.61 -3.37 -32.67
C ASN A 569 30.75 -2.83 -33.56
N GLN A 570 30.69 -3.03 -34.88
CA GLN A 570 31.75 -2.63 -35.82
C GLN A 570 31.16 -2.23 -37.19
N VAL A 571 31.88 -1.39 -37.92
CA VAL A 571 31.65 -1.14 -39.35
C VAL A 571 32.81 -1.73 -40.13
N GLU A 572 32.51 -2.65 -41.03
CA GLU A 572 33.46 -3.21 -41.98
C GLU A 572 33.25 -2.53 -43.34
N VAL A 573 34.34 -2.03 -43.92
CA VAL A 573 34.33 -1.43 -45.25
C VAL A 573 35.33 -2.13 -46.14
N LYS A 574 34.82 -2.67 -47.25
CA LYS A 574 35.62 -3.34 -48.28
C LYS A 574 35.59 -2.53 -49.56
N LEU A 575 36.76 -2.29 -50.14
CA LEU A 575 36.92 -1.75 -51.49
C LEU A 575 37.18 -2.93 -52.43
N LEU A 576 36.25 -3.17 -53.35
CA LEU A 576 36.31 -4.24 -54.32
C LEU A 576 36.71 -3.68 -55.68
N LYS A 577 37.62 -4.36 -56.38
CA LYS A 577 37.94 -4.10 -57.80
C LYS A 577 37.52 -5.35 -58.57
N GLY A 578 36.37 -5.27 -59.24
CA GLY A 578 35.69 -6.47 -59.74
C GLY A 578 35.25 -7.39 -58.59
N GLU A 579 35.68 -8.65 -58.61
CA GLU A 579 35.34 -9.66 -57.57
C GLU A 579 36.40 -9.80 -56.47
N SER A 580 37.55 -9.12 -56.59
CA SER A 580 38.66 -9.21 -55.63
C SER A 580 38.66 -8.02 -54.65
N THR A 581 38.91 -8.30 -53.37
CA THR A 581 38.98 -7.28 -52.32
C THR A 581 40.35 -6.62 -52.30
N VAL A 582 40.40 -5.33 -52.59
CA VAL A 582 41.63 -4.53 -52.65
C VAL A 582 41.95 -3.91 -51.30
N LEU A 583 40.94 -3.58 -50.51
CA LEU A 583 41.11 -3.04 -49.16
C LEU A 583 40.02 -3.56 -48.24
N ASP A 584 40.39 -4.04 -47.05
CA ASP A 584 39.47 -4.50 -46.01
C ASP A 584 39.83 -3.85 -44.68
N LYS A 585 38.92 -3.04 -44.13
CA LYS A 585 39.12 -2.30 -42.87
C LYS A 585 37.90 -2.41 -41.98
N GLN A 586 38.17 -2.71 -40.71
CA GLN A 586 37.16 -2.78 -39.66
C GLN A 586 37.39 -1.67 -38.63
N VAL A 587 36.30 -1.00 -38.22
CA VAL A 587 36.32 0.05 -37.20
C VAL A 587 35.32 -0.28 -36.08
N GLU A 588 35.81 -0.38 -34.84
CA GLU A 588 34.96 -0.62 -33.68
C GLU A 588 34.11 0.61 -33.31
N LEU A 589 32.81 0.42 -33.15
CA LEU A 589 31.85 1.49 -32.86
C LEU A 589 31.72 1.82 -31.37
N LYS A 590 32.58 1.27 -30.50
CA LYS A 590 32.34 1.22 -29.04
C LYS A 590 32.13 2.57 -28.34
N TYR A 591 32.53 3.72 -28.91
CA TYR A 591 32.35 5.04 -28.27
C TYR A 591 32.09 6.23 -29.23
N LEU A 592 31.71 6.00 -30.49
CA LEU A 592 31.47 7.07 -31.48
C LEU A 592 30.11 6.94 -32.16
N PRO A 593 29.29 8.02 -32.24
CA PRO A 593 28.10 8.04 -33.08
C PRO A 593 28.46 7.63 -34.52
N PHE A 594 27.64 6.80 -35.15
CA PHE A 594 27.89 6.21 -36.48
C PHE A 594 28.36 7.21 -37.54
N GLU A 595 27.83 8.44 -37.51
CA GLU A 595 28.18 9.52 -38.42
C GLU A 595 29.65 9.98 -38.28
N ASN A 596 30.18 9.99 -37.05
CA ASN A 596 31.59 10.31 -36.79
C ASN A 596 32.52 9.15 -37.18
N ALA A 597 32.10 7.91 -36.95
CA ALA A 597 32.82 6.73 -37.42
C ALA A 597 32.90 6.71 -38.96
N MET A 598 31.81 7.05 -39.67
CA MET A 598 31.78 7.14 -41.13
C MET A 598 32.64 8.29 -41.67
N LYS A 599 32.71 9.44 -40.99
CA LYS A 599 33.63 10.53 -41.35
C LYS A 599 35.09 10.11 -41.21
N GLU A 600 35.43 9.35 -40.17
CA GLU A 600 36.80 8.88 -39.98
C GLU A 600 37.19 7.81 -40.99
N VAL A 601 36.28 6.87 -41.29
CA VAL A 601 36.41 5.88 -42.36
C VAL A 601 36.59 6.56 -43.72
N SER A 602 35.76 7.54 -44.05
CA SER A 602 35.85 8.29 -45.32
C SER A 602 37.16 9.06 -45.44
N ARG A 603 37.65 9.63 -44.33
CA ARG A 603 38.92 10.39 -44.31
C ARG A 603 40.14 9.47 -44.43
N LYS A 604 40.07 8.23 -43.94
CA LYS A 604 41.14 7.22 -44.08
C LYS A 604 41.11 6.58 -45.48
N LEU A 605 39.94 6.18 -45.97
CA LEU A 605 39.74 5.68 -47.34
C LEU A 605 40.16 6.72 -48.38
N GLY A 606 39.78 7.99 -48.20
CA GLY A 606 40.17 9.05 -49.13
C GLY A 606 41.68 9.23 -49.24
N ARG A 607 42.45 9.03 -48.14
CA ARG A 607 43.91 9.09 -48.19
C ARG A 607 44.54 7.87 -48.83
N GLU A 608 43.99 6.67 -48.58
CA GLU A 608 44.54 5.42 -49.12
C GLU A 608 44.18 5.23 -50.61
N ILE A 609 42.97 5.63 -51.04
CA ILE A 609 42.55 5.61 -52.45
C ILE A 609 43.40 6.56 -53.29
N LEU A 610 43.79 7.72 -52.75
CA LEU A 610 44.72 8.66 -53.39
C LEU A 610 46.18 8.15 -53.42
N SER A 611 46.48 7.04 -52.75
CA SER A 611 47.81 6.41 -52.71
C SER A 611 47.89 5.06 -53.44
N LEU A 612 46.78 4.59 -54.01
CA LEU A 612 46.77 3.45 -54.92
C LEU A 612 47.29 3.92 -56.29
N PRO A 613 48.29 3.24 -56.89
CA PRO A 613 48.90 3.65 -58.15
C PRO A 613 47.93 3.57 -59.34
#